data_AF-A0A3D4AMZ8-F1
#
_entry.id   AF-A0A3D4AMZ8-F1
#
_cell.length_a   1.000
_cell.length_b   1.000
_cell.length_c   1.000
_cell.angle_alpha   90.00
_cell.angle_beta   90.00
_cell.angle_gamma   90.00
#
_symmetry.space_group_name_H-M   'P 1'
#
loop_
_entity.id
_entity.type
_entity.pdbx_description
1 polymer ?
#
loop_
_entity_poly.entity_id
_entity_poly.type
_entity_poly.pdbx_seq_one_letter_code
_entity_poly.pdbx_strand_id
1 'polypeptide(L)' 'DALKALTVTELKHPELLYLLQQTGDEVLNFQHAIKYYSQCKQLIEFGGDHSFNGFERAFSSIVDFLKIRY' A
#
# COMPACT_ATOMS: atom_id res chain seq x y z
N ASP A 1 -10.16 14.56 -15.94
CA ASP A 1 -9.88 15.76 -15.11
C ASP A 1 -10.63 15.81 -13.77
N ALA A 2 -11.90 15.39 -13.69
CA ALA A 2 -12.64 15.39 -12.43
C ALA A 2 -11.98 14.57 -11.29
N LEU A 3 -11.44 13.37 -11.57
CA LEU A 3 -10.78 12.53 -10.56
C LEU A 3 -9.48 13.15 -10.01
N LYS A 4 -8.73 13.89 -10.84
CA LYS A 4 -7.50 14.56 -10.40
C LYS A 4 -7.80 15.65 -9.37
N ALA A 5 -8.96 16.30 -9.44
CA ALA A 5 -9.38 17.31 -8.48
C ALA A 5 -9.65 16.74 -7.07
N LEU A 6 -9.86 15.44 -6.94
CA LEU A 6 -10.03 14.74 -5.66
C LEU A 6 -8.70 14.26 -5.06
N THR A 7 -7.57 14.57 -5.69
CA THR A 7 -6.25 14.15 -5.21
C THR A 7 -5.95 14.83 -3.88
N VAL A 8 -5.74 14.02 -2.84
CA VAL A 8 -5.20 14.49 -1.57
C VAL A 8 -3.70 14.59 -1.72
N THR A 9 -3.12 15.78 -1.66
CA THR A 9 -1.68 15.99 -1.89
C THR A 9 -0.81 15.66 -0.67
N GLU A 10 -1.41 15.67 0.53
CA GLU A 10 -0.71 15.45 1.79
C GLU A 10 -1.51 14.53 2.69
N LEU A 11 -0.87 13.46 3.16
CA LEU A 11 -1.45 12.51 4.11
C LEU A 11 -1.32 13.10 5.52
N LYS A 12 -2.44 13.37 6.18
CA LYS A 12 -2.45 13.96 7.53
C LYS A 12 -1.87 13.05 8.61
N HIS A 13 -2.06 11.74 8.44
CA HIS A 13 -1.67 10.71 9.41
C HIS A 13 -1.03 9.51 8.69
N PRO A 14 0.17 9.67 8.11
CA PRO A 14 0.83 8.60 7.36
C PRO A 14 1.17 7.38 8.23
N GLU A 15 1.33 7.57 9.55
CA GLU A 15 1.57 6.51 10.53
C GLU A 15 0.40 5.53 10.68
N LEU A 16 -0.81 5.94 10.27
CA LEU A 16 -2.01 5.11 10.32
C LEU A 16 -2.25 4.33 9.02
N LEU A 17 -1.38 4.50 8.02
CA LEU A 17 -1.51 3.87 6.72
C LEU A 17 -0.38 2.86 6.48
N TYR A 18 -0.74 1.76 5.83
CA TYR A 18 0.20 0.71 5.46
C TYR A 18 -0.04 0.34 3.99
N LEU A 19 0.93 0.65 3.12
CA LEU A 19 0.93 0.22 1.73
C LEU A 19 1.45 -1.21 1.60
N LEU A 20 0.66 -2.07 0.96
CA LEU A 20 1.08 -3.36 0.44
C LEU A 20 1.01 -3.28 -1.08
N GLN A 21 2.13 -3.48 -1.78
CA GLN A 21 2.17 -3.39 -3.23
C GLN A 21 3.15 -4.41 -3.82
N GLN A 22 2.76 -5.05 -4.91
CA GLN A 22 3.67 -5.87 -5.70
C GLN A 22 4.06 -5.11 -6.98
N THR A 23 5.33 -5.22 -7.41
CA THR A 23 5.85 -4.45 -8.56
C THR A 23 5.33 -4.94 -9.91
N GLY A 24 4.78 -6.15 -9.96
CA GLY A 24 4.18 -6.78 -11.13
C GLY A 24 2.72 -6.40 -11.38
N ASP A 25 2.14 -5.52 -10.54
CA ASP A 25 0.80 -4.97 -10.75
C ASP A 25 0.69 -4.34 -12.16
N GLU A 26 -0.12 -4.98 -12.98
CA GLU A 26 -0.34 -4.67 -14.38
C GLU A 26 -1.46 -3.64 -14.58
N VAL A 27 -2.23 -3.34 -13.53
CA VAL A 27 -3.37 -2.42 -13.56
C VAL A 27 -2.96 -1.04 -13.05
N LEU A 28 -2.19 -0.99 -11.96
CA LEU A 28 -1.75 0.23 -11.31
C LEU A 28 -0.22 0.37 -11.34
N ASN A 29 0.26 1.59 -11.62
CA ASN A 29 1.69 1.87 -11.57
C ASN A 29 2.21 1.87 -10.12
N PHE A 30 2.93 0.82 -9.74
CA PHE A 30 3.49 0.67 -8.39
C PHE A 30 4.38 1.85 -7.97
N GLN A 31 5.11 2.50 -8.90
CA GLN A 31 6.01 3.61 -8.57
C GLN A 31 5.24 4.81 -8.03
N HIS A 32 4.02 5.04 -8.53
CA HIS A 32 3.16 6.09 -8.04
C HIS A 32 2.73 5.81 -6.59
N ALA A 33 2.34 4.58 -6.28
CA ALA A 33 1.95 4.17 -4.93
C ALA A 33 3.13 4.32 -3.95
N ILE A 34 4.32 3.81 -4.29
CA ILE A 34 5.52 3.92 -3.46
C ILE A 34 5.87 5.38 -3.15
N LYS A 35 5.82 6.25 -4.18
CA LYS A 35 6.12 7.66 -4.02
C LYS A 35 5.08 8.38 -3.15
N TYR A 36 3.80 8.14 -3.42
CA TYR A 36 2.70 8.80 -2.73
C TYR A 36 2.66 8.42 -1.24
N TYR A 37 2.82 7.13 -0.93
CA TYR A 37 2.83 6.63 0.44
C TYR A 37 4.25 6.55 1.05
N SER A 38 5.21 7.33 0.54
CA SER A 38 6.62 7.31 0.97
C SER A 38 6.84 7.53 2.48
N GLN A 39 5.92 8.23 3.14
CA GLN A 39 5.94 8.48 4.58
C GLN A 39 5.21 7.42 5.42
N CYS A 40 4.53 6.46 4.77
CA CYS A 40 3.77 5.41 5.42
C CYS A 40 4.61 4.14 5.59
N LYS A 41 4.13 3.16 6.39
CA LYS A 41 4.73 1.82 6.37
C LYS A 41 4.51 1.20 4.98
N GLN A 42 5.50 0.51 4.44
CA GLN A 42 5.40 -0.14 3.12
C GLN A 42 5.90 -1.59 3.16
N LEU A 43 5.21 -2.46 2.44
CA LEU A 43 5.64 -3.81 2.09
C LEU A 43 5.59 -3.91 0.57
N ILE A 44 6.78 -3.88 -0.03
CA ILE A 44 6.95 -3.93 -1.49
C ILE A 44 7.54 -5.29 -1.85
N GLU A 45 6.80 -6.07 -2.64
CA GLU A 45 7.26 -7.37 -3.15
C GLU A 45 7.57 -7.30 -4.65
N PHE A 46 8.64 -7.94 -5.08
CA PHE A 46 9.00 -7.98 -6.50
C PHE A 46 8.19 -9.05 -7.26
N GLY A 47 7.69 -8.70 -8.44
CA GLY A 47 6.82 -9.57 -9.24
C GLY A 47 5.37 -9.49 -8.77
N GLY A 48 4.62 -10.59 -8.85
CA GLY A 48 3.20 -10.62 -8.48
C GLY A 48 2.27 -10.01 -9.53
N ASP A 49 1.09 -9.58 -9.11
CA ASP A 49 0.06 -8.94 -9.95
C ASP A 49 -0.91 -8.10 -9.09
N HIS A 50 -1.91 -7.47 -9.73
CA HIS A 50 -2.88 -6.59 -9.06
C HIS A 50 -3.72 -7.29 -7.96
N SER A 51 -3.85 -8.62 -8.00
CA SER A 51 -4.61 -9.36 -6.98
C SER A 51 -3.86 -9.51 -5.64
N PHE A 52 -2.58 -9.13 -5.60
CA PHE A 52 -1.65 -9.33 -4.50
C PHE A 52 -1.45 -10.82 -4.16
N ASN A 53 -0.59 -11.48 -4.94
CA ASN A 53 -0.31 -12.91 -4.82
C ASN A 53 0.31 -13.31 -3.49
N GLY A 54 -0.36 -14.22 -2.77
CA GLY A 54 0.09 -14.75 -1.48
C GLY A 54 -0.07 -13.77 -0.32
N PHE A 55 -1.20 -13.07 -0.31
CA PHE A 55 -1.62 -12.11 0.70
C PHE A 55 -1.50 -12.60 2.14
N GLU A 56 -1.64 -13.90 2.39
CA GLU A 56 -1.54 -14.53 3.70
C GLU A 56 -0.18 -14.27 4.37
N ARG A 57 0.89 -14.12 3.58
CA ARG A 57 2.22 -13.77 4.10
C ARG A 57 2.22 -12.43 4.83
N ALA A 58 1.32 -11.52 4.48
CA ALA A 58 1.21 -10.22 5.10
C ALA A 58 0.40 -10.22 6.41
N PHE A 59 -0.36 -11.28 6.72
CA PHE A 59 -1.28 -11.31 7.85
C PHE A 59 -0.62 -10.95 9.17
N SER A 60 0.54 -11.55 9.49
CA SER A 60 1.26 -11.23 10.72
C SER A 60 1.59 -9.74 10.82
N SER A 61 2.12 -9.16 9.72
CA SER A 61 2.49 -7.73 9.69
C SER A 61 1.27 -6.81 9.77
N ILE A 62 0.13 -7.20 9.19
CA ILE A 62 -1.13 -6.46 9.26
C ILE A 62 -1.68 -6.48 10.69
N VAL A 63 -1.73 -7.66 11.32
CA VAL A 63 -2.20 -7.83 12.71
C VAL A 63 -1.34 -6.99 13.66
N ASP A 64 -0.02 -7.04 13.51
CA ASP A 64 0.92 -6.24 14.30
C ASP A 64 0.72 -4.73 14.07
N PHE A 65 0.54 -4.32 12.81
CA PHE A 65 0.33 -2.92 12.46
C PHE A 65 -0.98 -2.37 13.04
N LEU A 66 -2.07 -3.13 12.91
CA LEU A 66 -3.40 -2.77 13.44
C LEU A 66 -3.52 -3.00 14.95
N LYS A 67 -2.48 -3.56 15.59
CA LYS A 67 -2.44 -3.90 17.03
C LYS A 67 -3.64 -4.75 17.47
N ILE A 68 -4.08 -5.65 16.61
CA ILE A 68 -5.18 -6.58 16.93
C ILE A 68 -4.66 -7.55 18.01
N ARG A 69 -5.35 -7.57 19.15
CA ARG A 69 -5.09 -8.51 20.26
C ARG A 69 -6.19 -9.57 20.24
N TYR A 70 -5.80 -10.82 20.46
CA TYR A 70 -6.71 -11.94 20.66
C TYR A 70 -7.03 -12.11 22.15
#